data_AF-A0A3D5ZBU6-F1
#
_entry.id   AF-A0A3D5ZBU6-F1
#
_cell.length_a   1.000
_cell.length_b   1.000
_cell.length_c   1.000
_cell.angle_alpha   90.00
_cell.angle_beta   90.00
_cell.angle_gamma   90.00
#
_symmetry.space_group_name_H-M   'P 1'
#
loop_
_entity.id
_entity.type
_entity.pdbx_description
1 polymer ?
#
loop_
_entity_poly.entity_id
_entity_poly.type
_entity_poly.pdbx_seq_one_letter_code
_entity_poly.pdbx_strand_id
1 'polypeptide(L)' 'TWQPEILTAGGTDTSALQQMTAGGSIAGAISIPTRNIHQVIEMVHKMDVINSVSLLTLSLESIDQYDWSH' A
#
# COMPACT_ATOMS: atom_id res chain seq x y z
N THR A 1 -11.49 -9.48 1.85
CA THR A 1 -10.73 -9.88 0.64
C THR A 1 -9.88 -8.70 0.20
N TRP A 2 -8.68 -8.93 -0.33
CA TRP A 2 -7.82 -7.85 -0.83
C TRP A 2 -7.89 -7.76 -2.36
N GLN A 3 -7.50 -6.61 -2.93
CA GLN A 3 -7.48 -6.36 -4.37
C GLN A 3 -6.08 -5.93 -4.79
N PRO A 4 -5.41 -6.64 -5.73
CA PRO A 4 -4.21 -6.12 -6.35
C PRO A 4 -4.55 -4.93 -7.25
N GLU A 5 -3.76 -3.86 -7.13
CA GLU A 5 -3.87 -2.67 -7.98
C GLU A 5 -2.65 -2.59 -8.89
N ILE A 6 -2.88 -2.51 -10.20
CA ILE A 6 -1.85 -2.24 -11.20
C ILE A 6 -2.34 -1.05 -12.02
N LEU A 7 -1.72 0.10 -11.82
CA LEU A 7 -2.01 1.30 -12.61
C LEU A 7 -1.15 1.31 -13.87
N THR A 8 -1.75 1.67 -15.00
CA THR A 8 -1.04 1.79 -16.28
C THR A 8 -0.09 2.98 -16.33
N ALA A 9 -0.29 3.96 -15.45
CA ALA A 9 0.54 5.14 -15.28
C ALA A 9 0.36 5.73 -13.87
N GLY A 10 1.33 6.53 -13.43
CA GLY A 10 1.34 7.18 -12.12
C GLY A 10 2.62 6.85 -11.33
N GLY A 11 3.01 7.77 -10.45
CA GLY A 11 4.06 7.52 -9.47
C GLY A 11 3.46 7.06 -8.15
N THR A 12 4.26 6.35 -7.36
CA THR A 12 3.96 6.02 -5.95
C THR A 12 5.13 6.48 -5.09
N ASP A 13 4.86 6.94 -3.88
CA ASP A 13 5.90 7.33 -2.92
C ASP A 13 6.87 6.18 -2.64
N THR A 14 6.39 4.93 -2.72
CA THR A 14 7.23 3.74 -2.56
C THR A 14 8.28 3.60 -3.66
N SER A 15 8.07 4.17 -4.85
CA SER A 15 9.03 4.09 -5.95
C SER A 15 10.35 4.75 -5.58
N ALA A 16 10.30 5.88 -4.87
CA ALA A 16 11.50 6.58 -4.41
C ALA A 16 12.23 5.76 -3.34
N LEU A 17 11.51 5.18 -2.38
CA LEU A 17 12.09 4.30 -1.36
C LEU A 17 12.77 3.07 -1.97
N GLN A 18 12.11 2.43 -2.93
CA GLN A 18 12.61 1.25 -3.62
C GLN A 18 13.88 1.54 -4.42
N GLN A 19 13.92 2.64 -5.18
CA GLN A 19 14.96 2.89 -6.18
C GLN A 19 16.07 3.82 -5.71
N MET A 20 15.76 4.78 -4.83
CA MET A 20 16.67 5.89 -4.50
C MET A 20 17.39 5.70 -3.16
N THR A 21 17.01 4.70 -2.36
CA THR A 21 17.74 4.34 -1.13
C THR A 21 19.01 3.56 -1.50
N ALA A 22 20.15 3.87 -0.87
CA ALA A 22 21.39 3.11 -1.08
C ALA A 22 21.19 1.63 -0.73
N GLY A 23 21.33 0.73 -1.72
CA GLY A 23 21.05 -0.70 -1.56
C GLY A 23 19.60 -1.11 -1.82
N GLY A 24 18.72 -0.15 -2.15
CA GLY A 24 17.29 -0.37 -2.36
C GLY A 24 16.52 -0.62 -1.05
N SER A 25 15.19 -0.74 -1.16
CA SER A 25 14.33 -1.07 -0.03
C SER A 25 13.18 -1.96 -0.50
N ILE A 26 12.88 -3.02 0.26
CA ILE A 26 11.62 -3.75 0.12
C ILE A 26 10.52 -2.82 0.65
N ALA A 27 9.81 -2.17 -0.26
CA ALA A 27 8.72 -1.27 0.09
C ALA A 27 7.47 -1.61 -0.72
N GLY A 28 6.32 -1.39 -0.10
CA GLY A 28 5.00 -1.57 -0.69
C GLY A 28 4.02 -0.56 -0.11
N ALA A 29 2.85 -0.42 -0.73
CA ALA A 29 1.80 0.48 -0.28
C ALA A 29 0.49 -0.29 -0.15
N ILE A 30 -0.30 0.08 0.86
CA ILE A 30 -1.70 -0.30 0.99
C ILE A 30 -2.51 0.93 0.61
N SER A 31 -3.31 0.85 -0.46
CA SER A 31 -4.22 1.90 -0.89
C SER A 31 -5.66 1.60 -0.44
N ILE A 32 -6.41 2.65 -0.13
CA ILE A 32 -7.86 2.58 0.10
C ILE A 32 -8.54 3.14 -1.14
N PRO A 33 -9.48 2.40 -1.79
CA PRO A 33 -10.26 2.93 -2.90
C PRO A 33 -10.97 4.22 -2.50
N THR A 34 -10.50 5.33 -3.05
CA THR A 34 -10.93 6.68 -2.70
C THR A 34 -11.40 7.40 -3.95
N ARG A 35 -12.53 8.12 -3.85
CA ARG A 35 -13.07 8.96 -4.92
C ARG A 35 -12.80 10.43 -4.61
N ASN A 36 -12.54 11.20 -5.67
CA ASN A 36 -12.27 12.63 -5.65
C ASN A 36 -10.98 13.02 -4.90
N ILE A 37 -9.95 12.16 -4.98
CA ILE A 37 -8.61 12.47 -4.46
C ILE A 37 -8.16 13.86 -4.98
N HIS A 38 -7.61 14.68 -4.08
CA HIS A 38 -7.21 16.08 -4.30
C HIS A 38 -8.37 17.08 -4.42
N GLN A 39 -9.56 16.75 -3.92
CA GLN A 39 -10.65 17.71 -3.74
C GLN A 39 -10.89 17.97 -2.25
N VAL A 40 -11.54 19.09 -1.91
CA VAL A 40 -11.85 19.45 -0.51
C VAL A 40 -12.80 18.45 0.19
N ILE A 41 -13.47 17.59 -0.58
CA ILE A 41 -14.28 16.48 -0.09
C ILE A 41 -13.90 15.22 -0.85
N GLU A 42 -13.37 14.24 -0.12
CA GLU A 42 -13.04 12.91 -0.60
C GLU A 42 -14.01 11.88 -0.02
N MET A 43 -14.14 10.73 -0.67
CA MET A 43 -15.06 9.67 -0.24
C MET A 43 -14.40 8.31 -0.25
N VAL A 44 -14.61 7.55 0.82
CA VAL A 44 -14.15 6.17 0.99
C VAL A 44 -15.27 5.29 1.53
N HIS A 45 -15.19 3.99 1.26
CA HIS A 45 -16.07 3.02 1.88
C HIS A 45 -15.55 2.65 3.29
N LYS A 46 -16.44 2.69 4.30
CA LYS A 46 -16.03 2.49 5.71
C LYS A 46 -15.35 1.14 5.95
N MET A 47 -15.83 0.08 5.28
CA MET A 47 -15.24 -1.25 5.46
C MET A 47 -13.84 -1.34 4.86
N ASP A 48 -13.53 -0.56 3.84
CA ASP A 48 -12.22 -0.60 3.18
C ASP A 48 -11.16 0.04 4.08
N VAL A 49 -11.54 1.05 4.87
CA VAL A 49 -10.71 1.62 5.93
C VAL A 49 -10.39 0.57 6.99
N ILE A 50 -11.42 -0.11 7.51
CA ILE A 50 -11.25 -1.14 8.55
C ILE A 50 -10.38 -2.29 8.04
N ASN A 51 -10.67 -2.78 6.83
CA ASN A 51 -9.91 -3.88 6.23
C ASN A 51 -8.46 -3.49 5.96
N SER A 52 -8.18 -2.23 5.59
CA SER A 52 -6.82 -1.74 5.38
C SER A 52 -6.04 -1.65 6.68
N VAL A 53 -6.69 -1.23 7.77
CA VAL A 53 -6.09 -1.27 9.12
C VAL A 53 -5.77 -2.71 9.51
N SER A 54 -6.72 -3.65 9.38
CA SER A 54 -6.47 -5.07 9.66
C SER A 54 -5.35 -5.65 8.81
N LEU A 55 -5.30 -5.32 7.52
CA LEU A 55 -4.25 -5.79 6.62
C LEU A 55 -2.87 -5.26 7.06
N LEU A 56 -2.77 -3.98 7.41
CA LEU A 56 -1.54 -3.38 7.91
C LEU A 56 -1.09 -4.05 9.21
N THR A 57 -2.00 -4.23 10.17
CA THR A 57 -1.71 -4.88 11.45
C THR A 57 -1.19 -6.30 11.23
N LEU A 58 -1.91 -7.12 10.46
CA LEU A 58 -1.48 -8.49 10.17
C LEU A 58 -0.15 -8.54 9.42
N SER A 59 0.10 -7.57 8.52
CA SER A 59 1.38 -7.45 7.84
C SER A 59 2.49 -7.19 8.85
N LEU A 60 2.36 -6.20 9.73
CA LEU A 60 3.38 -5.90 10.74
C LEU A 60 3.66 -7.08 11.68
N GLU A 61 2.66 -7.92 11.96
CA GLU A 61 2.79 -9.09 12.83
C GLU A 61 3.43 -10.31 12.15
N SER A 62 3.40 -10.40 10.82
CA SER A 62 3.77 -11.62 10.09
C SER A 62 4.70 -11.44 8.90
N ILE A 63 5.05 -10.20 8.53
CA ILE A 63 5.86 -9.91 7.34
C ILE A 63 7.29 -10.45 7.44
N ASP A 64 7.83 -10.56 8.66
CA ASP A 64 9.16 -11.13 8.93
C ASP A 64 9.17 -12.67 8.81
N GLN A 65 8.01 -13.31 8.86
CA GLN A 65 7.85 -14.76 8.74
C GLN A 65 7.84 -15.26 7.29
N TYR A 66 7.71 -14.35 6.32
CA TYR A 66 7.76 -14.70 4.91
C TYR A 66 9.21 -15.02 4.49
N ASP A 67 9.39 -16.03 3.63
CA ASP A 67 10.70 -16.34 3.06
C ASP A 67 11.06 -15.35 1.96
N TRP A 68 11.93 -14.40 2.30
CA TRP A 68 12.45 -13.38 1.39
C TRP A 68 13.69 -13.86 0.61
N SER A 69 14.10 -15.13 0.74
CA SER A 69 15.17 -15.67 -0.10
C SER A 69 14.64 -15.88 -1.52
N HIS A 70 15.13 -15.04 -2.43
CA HIS A 70 14.86 -15.09 -3.87
C HIS A 70 16.05 -15.71 -4.61
#